data_AF-A0A356GLD2-F1
#
_entry.id   AF-A0A356GLD2-F1
#
_cell.length_a   1.000
_cell.length_b   1.000
_cell.length_c   1.000
_cell.angle_alpha   90.00
_cell.angle_beta   90.00
_cell.angle_gamma   90.00
#
_symmetry.space_group_name_H-M   'P 1'
#
loop_
_entity.id
_entity.type
_entity.pdbx_description
1 polymer ?
#
loop_
_entity_poly.entity_id
_entity_poly.type
_entity_poly.pdbx_seq_one_letter_code
_entity_poly.pdbx_strand_id
1 'polypeptide(L)'
;MKLILLPKTHRSRQAAYLILISLVFLMLFYTVDEFFLHGEASGFMWIVLNIIVIISWLFAVFGTIVGIMSIYKYKEMSLLLLGLLFMGFTFSIFGLLDLFIPQA
;
A
#
# COMPACT_ATOMS: atom_id res chain seq x y z
N MET A 1 -21.85 0.90 16.60
CA MET A 1 -20.52 0.24 16.63
C MET A 1 -19.58 1.14 17.43
N LYS A 2 -18.85 0.61 18.42
CA LYS A 2 -17.81 1.40 19.11
C LYS A 2 -16.58 1.48 18.20
N LEU A 3 -16.04 2.68 18.01
CA LEU A 3 -14.79 2.87 17.29
C LEU A 3 -13.65 2.39 18.19
N ILE A 4 -12.93 1.36 17.74
CA ILE A 4 -11.81 0.79 18.48
C ILE A 4 -10.53 1.37 17.87
N LEU A 5 -9.52 1.67 18.68
CA LEU A 5 -8.27 2.25 18.15
C LEU A 5 -7.54 1.27 17.21
N LEU A 6 -7.44 -0.01 17.62
CA LEU A 6 -6.66 -1.04 16.93
C LEU A 6 -7.55 -2.18 16.40
N PRO A 7 -7.18 -2.80 15.25
CA PRO A 7 -7.84 -3.99 14.74
C PRO A 7 -7.59 -5.20 15.65
N LYS A 8 -8.67 -5.88 16.04
CA LYS A 8 -8.69 -7.08 16.89
C LYS A 8 -8.76 -8.35 16.06
N THR A 9 -9.60 -8.38 15.01
CA THR A 9 -9.74 -9.61 14.23
C THR A 9 -8.47 -9.92 13.45
N HIS A 10 -8.24 -11.22 13.24
CA HIS A 10 -7.09 -11.68 12.46
C HIS A 10 -7.09 -11.09 11.03
N ARG A 11 -8.26 -10.99 10.40
CA ARG A 11 -8.40 -10.44 9.04
C ARG A 11 -8.14 -8.93 8.98
N SER A 12 -8.67 -8.16 9.93
CA SER A 12 -8.36 -6.72 10.01
C SER A 12 -6.88 -6.47 10.26
N ARG A 13 -6.22 -7.30 11.08
CA ARG A 13 -4.76 -7.24 11.28
C ARG A 13 -4.00 -7.57 10.01
N GLN A 14 -4.38 -8.63 9.30
CA GLN A 14 -3.78 -8.97 8.00
C GLN A 14 -3.90 -7.83 6.99
N ALA A 15 -5.09 -7.21 6.88
CA ALA A 15 -5.30 -6.05 6.03
C ALA A 15 -4.36 -4.90 6.41
N ALA A 16 -4.28 -4.57 7.69
CA ALA A 16 -3.39 -3.53 8.19
C ALA A 16 -1.91 -3.83 7.89
N TYR A 17 -1.46 -5.08 8.06
CA TYR A 17 -0.09 -5.47 7.75
C TYR A 17 0.23 -5.37 6.27
N LEU A 18 -0.67 -5.81 5.38
CA LEU A 18 -0.45 -5.71 3.93
C LEU A 18 -0.30 -4.25 3.49
N ILE A 19 -1.15 -3.36 4.01
CA ILE A 19 -1.08 -1.93 3.71
C ILE A 19 0.20 -1.32 4.30
N LEU A 20 0.57 -1.65 5.54
CA LEU A 20 1.81 -1.15 6.14
C LEU A 20 3.06 -1.62 5.37
N ILE A 21 3.11 -2.89 4.96
CA ILE A 21 4.22 -3.41 4.15
C ILE A 21 4.30 -2.68 2.80
N SER A 22 3.16 -2.40 2.16
CA SER A 22 3.16 -1.60 0.92
C SER A 22 3.74 -0.19 1.12
N LEU A 23 3.42 0.47 2.24
CA LEU A 23 3.95 1.79 2.56
C LEU A 23 5.47 1.75 2.83
N VAL A 24 5.96 0.72 3.51
CA VAL A 24 7.39 0.54 3.77
C VAL A 24 8.16 0.33 2.47
N PHE A 25 7.65 -0.50 1.57
CA PHE A 25 8.28 -0.69 0.26
C PHE A 25 8.28 0.58 -0.58
N LEU A 26 7.23 1.40 -0.48
CA LEU A 26 7.21 2.70 -1.13
C LEU A 26 8.28 3.66 -0.59
N MET A 27 8.42 3.73 0.74
CA MET A 27 9.46 4.53 1.38
C MET A 27 10.86 4.06 0.96
N LEU A 28 11.06 2.74 0.87
CA LEU A 28 12.32 2.18 0.37
C LEU A 28 12.58 2.56 -1.08
N PHE A 29 11.58 2.44 -1.97
CA PHE A 29 11.68 2.88 -3.36
C PHE A 29 12.09 4.36 -3.44
N TYR A 30 11.36 5.25 -2.74
CA TYR A 30 11.64 6.69 -2.73
C TYR A 30 13.05 6.99 -2.21
N THR A 31 13.46 6.31 -1.14
CA THR A 31 14.79 6.50 -0.56
C THR A 31 15.88 6.08 -1.56
N VAL A 32 15.70 4.96 -2.23
CA VAL A 32 16.69 4.44 -3.20
C VAL A 32 16.74 5.31 -4.46
N ASP A 33 15.59 5.68 -5.00
CA ASP A 33 15.53 6.49 -6.23
C ASP A 33 16.09 7.89 -6.03
N GLU A 34 15.70 8.57 -4.94
CA GLU A 34 16.10 9.95 -4.70
C GLU A 34 17.51 10.09 -4.11
N PHE A 35 17.86 9.32 -3.07
CA PHE A 35 19.14 9.51 -2.37
C PHE A 35 20.30 8.72 -2.98
N PHE A 36 20.04 7.59 -3.62
CA PHE A 36 21.11 6.74 -4.15
C PHE A 36 21.27 6.88 -5.66
N LEU A 37 20.16 7.05 -6.39
CA LEU A 37 20.20 7.10 -7.85
C LEU A 37 20.05 8.51 -8.42
N HIS A 38 19.62 9.50 -7.62
CA HIS A 38 19.37 10.87 -8.07
C HIS A 38 18.51 10.94 -9.35
N GLY A 39 17.59 9.98 -9.53
CA GLY A 39 16.78 9.85 -10.74
C GLY A 39 17.50 9.26 -11.98
N GLU A 40 18.76 8.87 -11.88
CA GLU A 40 19.54 8.23 -12.95
C GLU A 40 19.56 6.69 -12.83
N ALA A 41 18.41 6.09 -12.55
CA ALA A 41 18.28 4.64 -12.50
C ALA A 41 18.53 4.03 -13.90
N SER A 42 19.74 3.51 -14.16
CA SER A 42 20.07 2.89 -15.46
C SER A 42 19.77 1.39 -15.50
N GLY A 43 19.16 0.95 -16.60
CA GLY A 43 19.02 -0.46 -16.98
C GLY A 43 18.33 -1.35 -15.94
N PHE A 44 19.11 -2.27 -15.35
CA PHE A 44 18.60 -3.29 -14.43
C PHE A 44 17.99 -2.71 -13.13
N MET A 45 18.55 -1.61 -12.61
CA MET A 45 18.07 -1.00 -11.37
C MET A 45 16.66 -0.44 -11.53
N TRP A 46 16.37 0.17 -12.69
CA TRP A 46 15.03 0.65 -13.03
C TRP A 46 14.00 -0.49 -13.07
N ILE A 47 14.37 -1.66 -13.61
CA ILE A 47 13.50 -2.84 -13.64
C ILE A 47 13.18 -3.32 -12.23
N VAL A 48 14.21 -3.43 -11.36
CA VAL A 48 14.03 -3.86 -9.97
C VAL A 48 13.12 -2.90 -9.20
N LEU A 49 13.32 -1.59 -9.37
CA LEU A 49 12.51 -0.57 -8.74
C LEU A 49 11.05 -0.63 -9.19
N ASN A 50 10.79 -0.81 -10.48
CA ASN A 50 9.43 -1.00 -11.00
C ASN A 50 8.76 -2.27 -10.44
N ILE A 51 9.50 -3.38 -10.32
CA ILE A 51 9.00 -4.60 -9.69
C ILE A 51 8.60 -4.33 -8.23
N ILE A 52 9.40 -3.59 -7.48
CA ILE A 52 9.09 -3.21 -6.09
C ILE A 52 7.80 -2.38 -6.04
N VAL A 53 7.62 -1.41 -6.94
CA VAL A 53 6.41 -0.59 -7.03
C VAL A 53 5.18 -1.46 -7.32
N ILE A 54 5.26 -2.36 -8.30
CA ILE A 54 4.16 -3.28 -8.65
C ILE A 54 3.78 -4.18 -7.46
N ILE A 55 4.77 -4.76 -6.77
CA ILE A 55 4.52 -5.61 -5.60
C ILE A 55 3.86 -4.79 -4.47
N SER A 56 4.34 -3.57 -4.24
CA SER A 56 3.78 -2.65 -3.24
C SER A 56 2.32 -2.34 -3.56
N TRP A 57 2.03 -2.04 -4.82
CA TRP A 57 0.68 -1.80 -5.31
C TRP A 57 -0.24 -3.01 -5.10
N LEU A 58 0.21 -4.22 -5.44
CA LEU A 58 -0.55 -5.45 -5.20
C LEU A 58 -0.90 -5.63 -3.72
N PHE A 59 0.06 -5.39 -2.80
CA PHE A 59 -0.20 -5.48 -1.37
C PHE A 59 -1.21 -4.44 -0.89
N ALA A 60 -1.17 -3.22 -1.41
CA ALA A 60 -2.16 -2.20 -1.09
C ALA A 60 -3.56 -2.60 -1.58
N VAL A 61 -3.68 -3.13 -2.80
CA VAL A 61 -4.95 -3.62 -3.36
C VAL A 61 -5.51 -4.77 -2.51
N PHE A 62 -4.71 -5.82 -2.27
CA PHE A 62 -5.16 -6.96 -1.47
C PHE A 62 -5.46 -6.57 -0.02
N GLY A 63 -4.64 -5.72 0.59
CA GLY A 63 -4.88 -5.19 1.93
C GLY A 63 -6.19 -4.41 2.00
N THR A 64 -6.48 -3.61 0.98
CA THR A 64 -7.74 -2.85 0.88
C THR A 64 -8.95 -3.78 0.75
N ILE A 65 -8.88 -4.78 -0.15
CA ILE A 65 -9.95 -5.77 -0.32
C ILE A 65 -10.21 -6.54 0.98
N VAL A 66 -9.15 -7.04 1.63
CA VAL A 66 -9.27 -7.80 2.89
C VAL A 66 -9.84 -6.91 4.00
N GLY A 67 -9.43 -5.64 4.07
CA GLY A 67 -9.93 -4.71 5.08
C GLY A 67 -11.41 -4.36 4.88
N ILE A 68 -11.85 -4.11 3.63
CA ILE A 68 -13.27 -3.91 3.30
C ILE A 68 -14.10 -5.15 3.65
N MET A 69 -13.62 -6.35 3.27
CA MET A 69 -14.28 -7.60 3.64
C MET A 69 -14.37 -7.78 5.16
N SER A 70 -13.35 -7.35 5.90
CA SER A 70 -13.34 -7.45 7.35
C SER A 70 -14.38 -6.54 7.99
N ILE A 71 -14.51 -5.30 7.50
CA ILE A 71 -15.56 -4.35 7.92
C ILE A 71 -16.94 -4.94 7.63
N TYR A 72 -17.15 -5.46 6.42
CA TYR A 72 -18.45 -5.98 6.01
C TYR A 72 -18.87 -7.23 6.80
N LYS A 73 -17.96 -8.22 6.92
CA LYS A 73 -18.27 -9.52 7.53
C LYS A 73 -18.22 -9.51 9.05
N TYR A 74 -17.22 -8.85 9.64
CA TYR A 74 -17.00 -8.87 11.09
C TYR A 74 -17.47 -7.58 11.78
N LYS A 75 -18.01 -6.61 11.03
CA LYS A 75 -18.54 -5.35 11.57
C LYS A 75 -17.50 -4.60 12.43
N GLU A 76 -16.22 -4.77 12.10
CA GLU A 76 -15.12 -4.19 12.85
C GLU A 76 -14.69 -2.87 12.21
N MET A 77 -15.01 -1.77 12.89
CA MET A 77 -14.59 -0.42 12.52
C MET A 77 -13.52 0.04 13.50
N SER A 78 -12.25 -0.13 13.14
CA SER A 78 -11.14 0.46 13.88
C SER A 78 -10.58 1.69 13.18
N LEU A 79 -10.17 2.69 13.96
CA LEU A 79 -9.70 3.97 13.43
C LEU A 79 -8.42 3.76 12.60
N LEU A 80 -7.53 2.90 13.08
CA LEU A 80 -6.32 2.50 12.34
C LEU A 80 -6.64 1.77 11.03
N LEU A 81 -7.59 0.83 11.03
CA LEU A 81 -7.98 0.14 9.79
C LEU A 81 -8.61 1.11 8.79
N LEU A 82 -9.44 2.05 9.24
CA LEU A 82 -10.04 3.08 8.40
C LEU A 82 -8.98 3.99 7.77
N GLY A 83 -8.02 4.47 8.56
CA GLY A 83 -6.91 5.29 8.05
C GLY A 83 -6.04 4.53 7.05
N LEU A 84 -5.70 3.27 7.35
CA LEU A 84 -4.93 2.42 6.44
C LEU A 84 -5.70 2.10 5.16
N LEU A 85 -6.99 1.80 5.25
CA LEU A 85 -7.84 1.59 4.07
C LEU A 85 -7.90 2.82 3.17
N PHE A 86 -8.00 4.02 3.77
CA PHE A 86 -7.95 5.26 3.00
C PHE A 86 -6.59 5.40 2.28
N MET A 87 -5.48 5.23 3.00
CA MET A 87 -4.14 5.28 2.41
C MET A 87 -3.94 4.22 1.31
N GLY A 88 -4.35 2.98 1.56
CA GLY A 88 -4.24 1.87 0.62
C GLY A 88 -5.09 2.09 -0.64
N PHE A 89 -6.30 2.65 -0.50
CA PHE A 89 -7.16 2.99 -1.63
C PHE A 89 -6.56 4.14 -2.47
N THR A 90 -6.13 5.22 -1.81
CA THR A 90 -5.47 6.36 -2.46
C THR A 90 -4.24 5.89 -3.24
N PHE A 91 -3.38 5.09 -2.60
CA PHE A 91 -2.19 4.56 -3.24
C PHE A 91 -2.53 3.59 -4.39
N SER A 92 -3.58 2.79 -4.26
CA SER A 92 -4.01 1.90 -5.35
C SER A 92 -4.46 2.67 -6.59
N ILE A 93 -5.10 3.85 -6.42
CA ILE A 93 -5.50 4.72 -7.52
C ILE A 93 -4.29 5.42 -8.14
N PHE A 94 -3.49 6.11 -7.33
CA PHE A 94 -2.35 6.86 -7.84
C PHE A 94 -1.26 5.96 -8.42
N GLY A 95 -1.00 4.81 -7.80
CA GLY A 95 -0.07 3.82 -8.35
C GLY A 95 -0.55 3.26 -9.70
N LEU A 96 -1.86 3.14 -9.92
CA LEU A 96 -2.41 2.78 -11.24
C LEU A 96 -2.19 3.87 -12.27
N LEU A 97 -2.33 5.15 -11.88
CA LEU A 97 -2.05 6.26 -12.77
C LEU A 97 -0.56 6.28 -13.14
N ASP A 98 0.35 6.13 -12.18
CA ASP A 98 1.78 6.16 -12.45
C ASP A 98 2.30 4.94 -13.24
N LEU A 99 1.70 3.76 -13.04
CA LEU A 99 2.09 2.54 -13.76
C LEU A 99 1.62 2.52 -15.22
N PHE A 100 0.48 3.15 -15.52
CA PHE A 100 -0.17 3.03 -16.83
C PHE A 100 -0.21 4.34 -17.63
N ILE A 101 -0.01 5.48 -16.98
CA ILE A 101 0.10 6.79 -17.63
C ILE A 101 1.56 7.24 -17.42
N PRO A 102 2.43 7.07 -18.43
CA PRO A 102 3.80 7.55 -18.32
C PRO A 102 3.76 9.05 -18.05
N GLN A 103 4.40 9.48 -16.96
CA GLN A 103 4.62 10.89 -16.67
C GLN A 103 5.55 11.42 -17.78
N ALA A 104 5.00 12.31 -18.62
CA ALA A 104 5.68 12.94 -19.75
C ALA A 104 6.67 14.01 -19.29
#